data_AF-A0AAX2ZGX4-F1
#
_entry.id   AF-A0AAX2ZGX4-F1
#
_cell.length_a   1.000
_cell.length_b   1.000
_cell.length_c   1.000
_cell.angle_alpha   90.00
_cell.angle_beta   90.00
_cell.angle_gamma   90.00
#
_symmetry.space_group_name_H-M   'P 1'
#
loop_
_entity.id
_entity.type
_entity.pdbx_description
1 polymer ?
#
loop_
_entity_poly.entity_id
_entity_poly.type
_entity_poly.pdbx_seq_one_letter_code
_entity_poly.pdbx_strand_id
1 'polypeptide(L)'
;MNKWICPICGYIIENEKPRTCPICNCPYEEFEEIDIKKEQKIFDICENIGIAKDADDKMICDLRTIFSKECLEVGMYLAMSKIAMKEGYQKVGEVYKKIAYEEANHASILAELLGEVVKPWTKENLKVIIEDEYEAMQSKLKLAKKAKELGLETIYSALNEMCKDEAKHEKEFFSLLNEYFIET
;
A
#
# COMPACT_ATOMS: atom_id res chain seq x y z
N MET A 1 22.90 -10.77 5.54
CA MET A 1 23.67 -9.68 4.89
C MET A 1 23.22 -8.39 5.52
N ASN A 2 24.01 -7.69 6.34
CA ASN A 2 23.49 -6.54 7.09
C ASN A 2 23.20 -5.36 6.14
N LYS A 3 22.09 -4.66 6.36
CA LYS A 3 21.71 -3.44 5.63
C LYS A 3 21.75 -2.25 6.59
N TRP A 4 22.16 -1.10 6.09
CA TRP A 4 22.32 0.11 6.88
C TRP A 4 21.62 1.27 6.19
N ILE A 5 20.91 2.11 6.95
CA ILE A 5 20.23 3.29 6.42
C ILE A 5 20.85 4.57 7.00
N CYS A 6 21.08 5.55 6.13
CA CYS A 6 21.42 6.90 6.55
C CYS A 6 20.18 7.60 7.12
N PRO A 7 20.17 8.06 8.38
CA PRO A 7 18.98 8.70 8.96
C PRO A 7 18.70 10.08 8.36
N ILE A 8 19.69 10.70 7.71
CA ILE A 8 19.56 12.04 7.14
C ILE A 8 18.90 12.01 5.77
N CYS A 9 19.31 11.09 4.89
CA CYS A 9 18.88 11.07 3.48
C CYS A 9 18.26 9.75 3.01
N GLY A 10 18.15 8.74 3.88
CA GLY A 10 17.53 7.46 3.56
C GLY A 10 18.33 6.55 2.62
N TYR A 11 19.62 6.86 2.37
CA TYR A 11 20.48 6.02 1.53
C TYR A 11 20.71 4.65 2.19
N ILE A 12 20.37 3.57 1.48
CA ILE A 12 20.47 2.18 1.96
C ILE A 12 21.73 1.55 1.39
N ILE A 13 22.47 0.85 2.25
CA ILE A 13 23.74 0.23 1.91
C ILE A 13 23.71 -1.22 2.32
N GLU A 14 24.06 -2.08 1.37
CA GLU A 14 24.11 -3.51 1.58
C GLU A 14 25.54 -3.94 1.89
N ASN A 15 25.68 -4.80 2.90
CA ASN A 15 26.92 -5.44 3.34
C ASN A 15 27.85 -4.55 4.17
N GLU A 16 28.53 -3.57 3.58
CA GLU A 16 29.59 -2.80 4.27
C GLU A 16 29.24 -1.32 4.43
N LYS A 17 29.31 -0.84 5.67
CA LYS A 17 28.98 0.52 6.06
C LYS A 17 30.10 1.49 5.63
N PRO A 18 29.83 2.51 4.79
CA PRO A 18 30.85 3.42 4.28
C PRO A 18 31.27 4.41 5.36
N ARG A 19 32.47 4.97 5.24
CA ARG A 19 32.99 5.98 6.17
C ARG A 19 32.14 7.25 6.23
N THR A 20 31.53 7.61 5.12
CA THR A 20 30.62 8.75 4.99
C THR A 20 29.51 8.41 4.00
N CYS A 21 28.31 8.93 4.23
CA CYS A 21 27.23 8.82 3.26
C CYS A 21 27.65 9.51 1.95
N PRO A 22 27.57 8.83 0.79
CA PRO A 22 27.96 9.43 -0.50
C PRO A 22 26.99 10.53 -0.97
N ILE A 23 25.80 10.63 -0.36
CA ILE A 23 24.78 11.61 -0.74
C ILE A 23 24.85 12.87 0.13
N CYS A 24 24.89 12.71 1.45
CA CYS A 24 24.76 13.83 2.40
C CYS A 24 25.97 14.02 3.32
N ASN A 25 27.04 13.23 3.14
CA ASN A 25 28.24 13.25 3.98
C ASN A 25 28.00 12.96 5.48
N CYS A 26 26.85 12.36 5.83
CA CYS A 26 26.60 11.84 7.17
C CYS A 26 27.73 10.91 7.62
N PRO A 27 28.32 11.11 8.81
CA PRO A 27 29.43 10.31 9.31
C PRO A 27 29.00 8.87 9.63
N TYR A 28 29.96 7.96 9.60
CA TYR A 28 29.78 6.53 9.88
C TYR A 28 28.96 6.29 11.16
N GLU A 29 29.27 6.95 12.27
CA GLU A 29 28.66 6.64 13.57
C GLU A 29 27.13 6.73 13.59
N GLU A 30 26.54 7.55 12.73
CA GLU A 30 25.10 7.88 12.74
C GLU A 30 24.23 6.95 11.88
N PHE A 31 24.81 6.00 11.12
CA PHE A 31 24.00 5.06 10.35
C PHE A 31 23.33 4.03 11.25
N GLU A 32 22.03 3.83 11.02
CA GLU A 32 21.20 2.86 11.72
C GLU A 32 21.25 1.50 11.00
N GLU A 33 21.38 0.42 11.78
CA GLU A 33 21.31 -0.94 11.25
C GLU A 33 19.84 -1.29 10.99
N ILE A 34 19.54 -1.72 9.76
CA ILE A 34 18.26 -2.32 9.45
C ILE A 34 18.29 -3.73 10.02
N ASP A 35 17.47 -3.99 11.04
CA ASP A 35 17.31 -5.33 11.61
C ASP A 35 16.56 -6.22 10.61
N ILE A 36 17.32 -6.89 9.76
CA ILE A 36 16.77 -7.79 8.75
C ILE A 36 16.03 -8.95 9.40
N LYS A 37 16.31 -9.32 10.65
CA LYS A 37 15.53 -10.35 11.34
C LYS A 37 14.13 -9.87 11.69
N LYS A 38 13.91 -8.56 11.87
CA LYS A 38 12.56 -7.98 11.96
C LYS A 38 11.86 -8.00 10.61
N GLU A 39 12.54 -7.57 9.54
CA GLU A 39 11.97 -7.63 8.18
C GLU A 39 11.66 -9.07 7.76
N GLN A 40 12.53 -10.02 8.11
CA GLN A 40 12.39 -11.44 7.80
C GLN A 40 11.30 -12.09 8.67
N LYS A 41 11.14 -11.70 9.95
CA LYS A 41 9.98 -12.10 10.78
C LYS A 41 8.65 -11.56 10.25
N ILE A 42 8.65 -10.34 9.71
CA ILE A 42 7.47 -9.76 9.06
C ILE A 42 7.18 -10.52 7.75
N PHE A 43 8.22 -10.88 6.99
CA PHE A 43 8.11 -11.69 5.78
C PHE A 43 7.61 -13.12 6.06
N ASP A 44 7.97 -13.71 7.20
CA ASP A 44 7.49 -15.04 7.64
C ASP A 44 5.99 -15.03 8.02
N ILE A 45 5.34 -13.86 8.18
CA ILE A 45 3.88 -13.77 8.31
C ILE A 45 3.19 -14.27 7.03
N CYS A 46 3.85 -14.13 5.88
CA CYS A 46 3.35 -14.57 4.58
C CYS A 46 3.13 -16.09 4.51
N GLU A 47 3.86 -16.90 5.29
CA GLU A 47 3.60 -18.35 5.40
C GLU A 47 2.29 -18.67 6.16
N ASN A 48 1.75 -17.71 6.93
CA ASN A 48 0.62 -17.88 7.85
C ASN A 48 -0.51 -16.86 7.61
N ILE A 49 -0.90 -16.66 6.35
CA ILE A 49 -2.07 -15.84 6.01
C ILE A 49 -3.31 -16.36 6.74
N GLY A 50 -4.02 -15.45 7.42
CA GLY A 50 -5.24 -15.75 8.17
C GLY A 50 -5.01 -16.34 9.56
N ILE A 51 -3.83 -16.14 10.17
CA ILE A 51 -3.55 -16.60 11.55
C ILE A 51 -4.52 -16.03 12.60
N ALA A 52 -5.12 -14.87 12.35
CA ALA A 52 -6.06 -14.25 13.28
C ALA A 52 -7.38 -15.03 13.42
N LYS A 53 -7.68 -16.00 12.54
CA LYS A 53 -8.90 -16.82 12.60
C LYS A 53 -9.06 -17.62 13.90
N ASP A 54 -7.94 -17.90 14.58
CA ASP A 54 -7.91 -18.66 15.83
C ASP A 54 -7.96 -17.75 17.08
N ALA A 55 -7.99 -16.42 16.89
CA ALA A 55 -8.15 -15.45 17.96
C ALA A 55 -9.63 -15.28 18.34
N ASP A 56 -9.90 -14.64 19.49
CA ASP A 56 -11.26 -14.33 19.89
C ASP A 56 -11.91 -13.23 19.01
N ASP A 57 -13.24 -13.20 18.98
CA ASP A 57 -14.02 -12.26 18.16
C ASP A 57 -13.66 -10.79 18.41
N LYS A 58 -13.30 -10.44 19.65
CA LYS A 58 -12.92 -9.08 19.99
C LYS A 58 -11.57 -8.74 19.35
N MET A 59 -10.59 -9.63 19.40
CA MET A 59 -9.31 -9.45 18.74
C MET A 59 -9.47 -9.27 17.23
N ILE A 60 -10.27 -10.11 16.57
CA ILE A 60 -10.52 -10.01 15.12
C ILE A 60 -11.20 -8.67 14.80
N CYS A 61 -12.18 -8.24 15.60
CA CYS A 61 -12.84 -6.94 15.44
C CYS A 61 -11.88 -5.75 15.60
N ASP A 62 -11.01 -5.81 16.62
CA ASP A 62 -9.99 -4.77 16.87
C ASP A 62 -9.00 -4.72 15.68
N LEU A 63 -8.56 -5.87 15.16
CA LEU A 63 -7.67 -5.93 13.99
C LEU A 63 -8.30 -5.35 12.72
N ARG A 64 -9.57 -5.65 12.43
CA ARG A 64 -10.30 -5.06 11.30
C ARG A 64 -10.46 -3.54 11.44
N THR A 65 -10.66 -3.07 12.67
CA THR A 65 -10.76 -1.64 12.98
C THR A 65 -9.43 -0.94 12.71
N ILE A 66 -8.32 -1.54 13.14
CA ILE A 66 -6.98 -1.01 12.85
C ILE A 66 -6.71 -1.04 11.34
N PHE A 67 -6.97 -2.16 10.66
CA PHE A 67 -6.80 -2.26 9.20
C PHE A 67 -7.51 -1.14 8.45
N SER A 68 -8.78 -0.90 8.81
CA SER A 68 -9.58 0.18 8.20
C SER A 68 -8.99 1.58 8.47
N LYS A 69 -8.43 1.79 9.66
CA LYS A 69 -7.78 3.04 10.06
C LYS A 69 -6.46 3.25 9.32
N GLU A 70 -5.61 2.22 9.22
CA GLU A 70 -4.35 2.30 8.45
C GLU A 70 -4.63 2.62 6.98
N CYS A 71 -5.59 1.94 6.34
CA CYS A 71 -6.00 2.25 4.96
C CYS A 71 -6.49 3.70 4.79
N LEU A 72 -7.24 4.23 5.77
CA LEU A 72 -7.69 5.62 5.76
C LEU A 72 -6.50 6.60 5.88
N GLU A 73 -5.53 6.28 6.74
CA GLU A 73 -4.34 7.11 6.96
C GLU A 73 -3.47 7.21 5.71
N VAL A 74 -3.34 6.14 4.92
CA VAL A 74 -2.66 6.19 3.60
C VAL A 74 -3.27 7.27 2.71
N GLY A 75 -4.60 7.23 2.51
CA GLY A 75 -5.31 8.20 1.67
C GLY A 75 -5.22 9.62 2.23
N MET A 76 -5.34 9.77 3.55
CA MET A 76 -5.25 11.03 4.26
C MET A 76 -3.87 11.68 4.09
N TYR A 77 -2.79 10.95 4.35
CA TYR A 77 -1.42 11.47 4.26
C TYR A 77 -1.05 11.80 2.80
N LEU A 78 -1.48 11.00 1.81
CA LEU A 78 -1.26 11.35 0.40
C LEU A 78 -2.01 12.62 -0.02
N ALA A 79 -3.20 12.86 0.53
CA ALA A 79 -3.93 14.11 0.30
C ALA A 79 -3.24 15.30 0.96
N MET A 80 -2.81 15.17 2.22
CA MET A 80 -2.03 16.20 2.94
C MET A 80 -0.72 16.51 2.24
N SER A 81 -0.03 15.49 1.71
CA SER A 81 1.18 15.64 0.89
C SER A 81 0.94 16.53 -0.32
N LYS A 82 -0.12 16.27 -1.10
CA LYS A 82 -0.50 17.09 -2.27
C LYS A 82 -0.78 18.54 -1.89
N ILE A 83 -1.41 18.80 -0.75
CA ILE A 83 -1.69 20.15 -0.25
C ILE A 83 -0.37 20.85 0.11
N ALA A 84 0.47 20.21 0.93
CA ALA A 84 1.76 20.77 1.36
C ALA A 84 2.66 21.12 0.16
N MET A 85 2.72 20.25 -0.85
CA MET A 85 3.49 20.52 -2.07
C MET A 85 2.94 21.70 -2.88
N LYS A 86 1.61 21.85 -2.97
CA LYS A 86 0.97 23.00 -3.67
C LYS A 86 1.24 24.33 -2.96
N GLU A 87 1.36 24.31 -1.63
CA GLU A 87 1.70 25.48 -0.82
C GLU A 87 3.21 25.80 -0.82
N GLY A 88 4.04 24.95 -1.44
CA GLY A 88 5.50 25.13 -1.53
C GLY A 88 6.29 24.44 -0.42
N TYR A 89 5.65 23.73 0.52
CA TYR A 89 6.31 22.98 1.58
C TYR A 89 6.74 21.59 1.11
N GLN A 90 7.71 21.52 0.18
CA GLN A 90 8.13 20.26 -0.42
C GLN A 90 8.56 19.19 0.60
N LYS A 91 9.41 19.58 1.57
CA LYS A 91 9.89 18.65 2.61
C LYS A 91 8.74 18.05 3.44
N VAL A 92 7.72 18.85 3.76
CA VAL A 92 6.54 18.36 4.50
C VAL A 92 5.75 17.38 3.64
N GLY A 93 5.57 17.70 2.36
CA GLY A 93 4.91 16.81 1.40
C GLY A 93 5.63 15.47 1.24
N GLU A 94 6.96 15.47 1.18
CA GLU A 94 7.78 14.26 1.09
C GLU A 94 7.67 13.40 2.35
N VAL A 95 7.69 14.02 3.53
CA VAL A 95 7.49 13.31 4.81
C VAL A 95 6.10 12.68 4.89
N TYR A 96 5.04 13.40 4.53
CA TYR A 96 3.70 12.81 4.48
C TYR A 96 3.63 11.62 3.52
N LYS A 97 4.26 11.73 2.35
CA LYS A 97 4.30 10.63 1.38
C LYS A 97 5.05 9.43 1.95
N LYS A 98 6.18 9.63 2.63
CA LYS A 98 6.94 8.56 3.30
C LYS A 98 6.07 7.84 4.33
N ILE A 99 5.43 8.58 5.22
CA ILE A 99 4.56 8.03 6.27
C ILE A 99 3.37 7.27 5.65
N ALA A 100 2.78 7.77 4.56
CA ALA A 100 1.71 7.05 3.86
C ALA A 100 2.14 5.64 3.39
N TYR A 101 3.40 5.43 3.00
CA TYR A 101 3.90 4.10 2.65
C TYR A 101 4.21 3.24 3.88
N GLU A 102 4.56 3.86 5.01
CA GLU A 102 4.72 3.16 6.29
C GLU A 102 3.36 2.62 6.76
N GLU A 103 2.29 3.43 6.71
CA GLU A 103 0.93 2.96 7.05
C GLU A 103 0.39 1.95 6.04
N ALA A 104 0.76 2.06 4.76
CA ALA A 104 0.41 1.04 3.77
C ALA A 104 1.02 -0.32 4.11
N ASN A 105 2.25 -0.33 4.66
CA ASN A 105 2.88 -1.55 5.15
C ASN A 105 2.22 -2.08 6.43
N HIS A 106 1.74 -1.22 7.32
CA HIS A 106 0.92 -1.65 8.47
C HIS A 106 -0.39 -2.30 8.00
N ALA A 107 -1.07 -1.68 7.03
CA ALA A 107 -2.28 -2.23 6.44
C ALA A 107 -2.04 -3.60 5.77
N SER A 108 -0.92 -3.79 5.05
CA SER A 108 -0.62 -5.08 4.41
C SER A 108 -0.39 -6.20 5.42
N ILE A 109 0.33 -5.93 6.51
CA ILE A 109 0.53 -6.90 7.60
C ILE A 109 -0.83 -7.31 8.19
N LEU A 110 -1.72 -6.35 8.45
CA LEU A 110 -3.04 -6.63 9.01
C LEU A 110 -3.92 -7.42 8.03
N ALA A 111 -3.84 -7.13 6.72
CA ALA A 111 -4.53 -7.89 5.69
C ALA A 111 -4.07 -9.36 5.66
N GLU A 112 -2.76 -9.60 5.79
CA GLU A 112 -2.19 -10.96 5.89
C GLU A 112 -2.64 -11.67 7.17
N LEU A 113 -2.56 -11.00 8.33
CA LEU A 113 -3.00 -11.57 9.61
C LEU A 113 -4.48 -11.99 9.58
N LEU A 114 -5.34 -11.14 9.02
CA LEU A 114 -6.77 -11.41 8.87
C LEU A 114 -7.05 -12.48 7.80
N GLY A 115 -6.35 -12.45 6.66
CA GLY A 115 -6.56 -13.37 5.54
C GLY A 115 -7.91 -13.21 4.84
N GLU A 116 -8.59 -12.08 5.05
CA GLU A 116 -9.94 -11.84 4.52
C GLU A 116 -9.91 -11.30 3.09
N VAL A 117 -8.94 -10.44 2.79
CA VAL A 117 -8.80 -9.71 1.52
C VAL A 117 -7.60 -10.17 0.68
N VAL A 118 -6.85 -11.16 1.16
CA VAL A 118 -5.67 -11.72 0.48
C VAL A 118 -5.69 -13.24 0.57
N LYS A 119 -5.22 -13.90 -0.48
CA LYS A 119 -5.08 -15.36 -0.59
C LYS A 119 -3.59 -15.75 -0.51
N PRO A 120 -3.27 -17.01 -0.14
CA PRO A 120 -1.89 -17.48 -0.08
C PRO A 120 -1.13 -17.51 -1.41
N TRP A 121 -1.84 -17.49 -2.53
CA TRP A 121 -1.28 -17.76 -3.84
C TRP A 121 -1.65 -16.67 -4.84
N THR A 122 -0.68 -16.27 -5.68
CA THR A 122 -0.84 -15.18 -6.65
C THR A 122 -1.93 -15.44 -7.68
N LYS A 123 -2.11 -16.68 -8.15
CA LYS A 123 -3.15 -17.03 -9.14
C LYS A 123 -4.56 -16.72 -8.60
N GLU A 124 -4.81 -17.07 -7.34
CA GLU A 124 -6.07 -16.83 -6.64
C GLU A 124 -6.28 -15.34 -6.36
N ASN A 125 -5.23 -14.64 -5.90
CA ASN A 125 -5.29 -13.19 -5.72
C ASN A 125 -5.65 -12.47 -7.03
N LEU A 126 -5.03 -12.85 -8.15
CA LEU A 126 -5.33 -12.28 -9.46
C LEU A 126 -6.78 -12.53 -9.88
N LYS A 127 -7.33 -13.72 -9.63
CA LYS A 127 -8.74 -14.01 -9.94
C LYS A 127 -9.70 -13.13 -9.14
N VAL A 128 -9.48 -13.03 -7.83
CA VAL A 128 -10.35 -12.26 -6.93
C VAL A 128 -10.26 -10.77 -7.25
N ILE A 129 -9.06 -10.21 -7.42
CA ILE A 129 -8.91 -8.78 -7.68
C ILE A 129 -9.51 -8.35 -9.02
N ILE A 130 -9.53 -9.21 -10.04
CA ILE A 130 -10.20 -8.92 -11.31
C ILE A 130 -11.71 -8.73 -11.10
N GLU A 131 -12.33 -9.60 -10.31
CA GLU A 131 -13.75 -9.50 -9.97
C GLU A 131 -14.02 -8.23 -9.14
N ASP A 132 -13.18 -7.96 -8.14
CA ASP A 132 -13.28 -6.77 -7.29
C ASP A 132 -13.14 -5.46 -8.08
N GLU A 133 -12.20 -5.39 -9.03
CA GLU A 133 -12.01 -4.22 -9.90
C GLU A 133 -13.22 -3.97 -10.80
N TYR A 134 -13.82 -5.05 -11.34
CA TYR A 134 -15.04 -4.95 -12.13
C TYR A 134 -16.21 -4.40 -11.27
N GLU A 135 -16.41 -4.93 -10.06
CA GLU A 135 -17.46 -4.45 -9.15
C GLU A 135 -17.23 -3.00 -8.70
N ALA A 136 -15.99 -2.63 -8.43
CA ALA A 136 -15.59 -1.28 -8.09
C ALA A 136 -15.89 -0.29 -9.24
N MET A 137 -15.58 -0.68 -10.48
CA MET A 137 -15.92 0.09 -11.67
C MET A 137 -17.44 0.33 -11.77
N GLN A 138 -18.26 -0.72 -11.62
CA GLN A 138 -19.73 -0.59 -11.69
C GLN A 138 -20.27 0.35 -10.62
N SER A 139 -19.78 0.22 -9.39
CA SER A 139 -20.19 1.03 -8.25
C SER A 139 -19.82 2.51 -8.44
N LYS A 140 -18.58 2.78 -8.87
CA LYS A 140 -18.10 4.14 -9.18
C LYS A 140 -18.88 4.75 -10.34
N LEU A 141 -19.21 3.98 -11.38
CA LEU A 141 -19.98 4.45 -12.53
C LEU A 141 -21.41 4.84 -12.14
N LYS A 142 -22.05 4.04 -11.28
CA LYS A 142 -23.39 4.37 -10.74
C LYS A 142 -23.36 5.68 -9.94
N LEU A 143 -22.33 5.87 -9.12
CA LEU A 143 -22.17 7.09 -8.34
C LEU A 143 -21.84 8.31 -9.21
N ALA A 144 -21.01 8.14 -10.24
CA ALA A 144 -20.70 9.19 -11.21
C ALA A 144 -21.96 9.66 -11.94
N LYS A 145 -22.81 8.73 -12.41
CA LYS A 145 -24.11 9.07 -13.04
C LYS A 145 -24.98 9.91 -12.11
N LYS A 146 -25.09 9.50 -10.83
CA LYS A 146 -25.82 10.26 -9.81
C LYS A 146 -25.22 11.66 -9.59
N ALA A 147 -23.90 11.79 -9.54
CA ALA A 147 -23.23 13.09 -9.40
C ALA A 147 -23.55 14.01 -10.59
N LYS A 148 -23.59 13.47 -11.81
CA LYS A 148 -23.97 14.21 -13.03
C LYS A 148 -25.43 14.67 -12.99
N GLU A 149 -26.35 13.80 -12.56
CA GLU A 149 -27.77 14.16 -12.40
C GLU A 149 -27.98 15.28 -11.39
N LEU A 150 -27.14 15.36 -10.35
CA LEU A 150 -27.16 16.41 -9.33
C LEU A 150 -26.37 17.67 -9.73
N GLY A 151 -25.75 17.72 -10.91
CA GLY A 151 -24.93 18.84 -11.35
C GLY A 151 -23.60 19.02 -10.61
N LEU A 152 -23.09 17.96 -9.97
CA LEU A 152 -21.85 17.95 -9.20
C LEU A 152 -20.65 17.63 -10.09
N GLU A 153 -20.33 18.53 -11.03
CA GLU A 153 -19.36 18.28 -12.12
C GLU A 153 -17.96 17.84 -11.67
N THR A 154 -17.41 18.45 -10.61
CA THR A 154 -16.09 18.05 -10.09
C THR A 154 -16.11 16.61 -9.54
N ILE A 155 -17.19 16.22 -8.87
CA ILE A 155 -17.36 14.88 -8.31
C ILE A 155 -17.57 13.87 -9.45
N TYR A 156 -18.41 14.22 -10.43
CA TYR A 156 -18.61 13.41 -11.63
C TYR A 156 -17.28 13.15 -12.36
N SER A 157 -16.50 14.20 -12.62
CA SER A 157 -15.22 14.09 -13.31
C SER A 157 -14.25 13.18 -12.56
N ALA A 158 -14.08 13.39 -11.24
CA ALA A 158 -13.21 12.57 -10.41
C ALA A 158 -13.62 11.09 -10.41
N LEU A 159 -14.90 10.79 -10.21
CA LEU A 159 -15.41 9.41 -10.20
C LEU A 159 -15.31 8.76 -11.57
N ASN A 160 -15.55 9.52 -12.64
CA ASN A 160 -15.48 9.02 -14.01
C ASN A 160 -14.05 8.66 -14.42
N GLU A 161 -13.04 9.43 -13.99
CA GLU A 161 -11.64 9.04 -14.19
C GLU A 161 -11.29 7.79 -13.39
N MET A 162 -11.70 7.69 -12.11
CA MET A 162 -11.49 6.47 -11.32
C MET A 162 -12.14 5.23 -11.97
N CYS A 163 -13.30 5.36 -12.62
CA CYS A 163 -13.92 4.25 -13.35
C CYS A 163 -13.03 3.74 -14.51
N LYS A 164 -12.33 4.65 -15.20
CA LYS A 164 -11.41 4.27 -16.29
C LYS A 164 -10.18 3.56 -15.73
N ASP A 165 -9.69 4.02 -14.58
CA ASP A 165 -8.56 3.40 -13.88
C ASP A 165 -8.92 1.97 -13.47
N GLU A 166 -10.09 1.73 -12.87
CA GLU A 166 -10.48 0.35 -12.49
C GLU A 166 -10.63 -0.58 -13.71
N ALA A 167 -11.22 -0.07 -14.81
CA ALA A 167 -11.30 -0.83 -16.07
C ALA A 167 -9.92 -1.14 -16.68
N LYS A 168 -8.92 -0.32 -16.37
CA LYS A 168 -7.54 -0.53 -16.77
C LYS A 168 -6.86 -1.55 -15.84
N HIS A 169 -7.02 -1.42 -14.53
CA HIS A 169 -6.50 -2.36 -13.53
C HIS A 169 -7.02 -3.79 -13.80
N GLU A 170 -8.33 -3.94 -14.04
CA GLU A 170 -8.95 -5.22 -14.40
C GLU A 170 -8.23 -5.89 -15.60
N LYS A 171 -7.98 -5.11 -16.66
CA LYS A 171 -7.30 -5.60 -17.87
C LYS A 171 -5.84 -5.96 -17.62
N GLU A 172 -5.14 -5.16 -16.81
CA GLU A 172 -3.74 -5.41 -16.43
C GLU A 172 -3.64 -6.72 -15.63
N PHE A 173 -4.47 -6.91 -14.61
CA PHE A 173 -4.50 -8.14 -13.82
C PHE A 173 -4.94 -9.35 -14.66
N PHE A 174 -5.93 -9.20 -15.55
CA PHE A 174 -6.33 -10.26 -16.46
C PHE A 174 -5.21 -10.66 -17.42
N SER A 175 -4.44 -9.70 -17.93
CA SER A 175 -3.26 -9.97 -18.76
C SER A 175 -2.20 -10.77 -17.98
N LEU A 176 -1.89 -10.36 -16.74
CA LEU A 176 -0.92 -11.06 -15.88
C LEU A 176 -1.37 -12.47 -15.52
N LEU A 177 -2.67 -12.65 -15.23
CA LEU A 177 -3.23 -13.98 -14.95
C LEU A 177 -3.04 -14.91 -16.15
N ASN A 178 -3.26 -14.40 -17.36
CA ASN A 178 -3.11 -15.17 -18.59
C ASN A 178 -1.65 -15.46 -18.94
N GLU A 179 -0.77 -14.48 -18.75
CA GLU A 179 0.67 -14.61 -19.04
C GLU A 179 1.33 -15.71 -18.19
N TYR A 180 1.00 -15.76 -16.89
CA TYR A 180 1.69 -16.65 -15.95
C TYR A 180 0.94 -17.95 -15.62
N PHE A 181 -0.38 -18.04 -15.83
CA PHE A 181 -1.19 -19.14 -15.30
C PHE A 181 -2.18 -19.80 -16.27
N ILE A 182 -2.09 -19.51 -17.58
CA ILE A 182 -2.77 -20.34 -18.59
C ILE A 182 -2.05 -21.69 -18.69
N GLU A 183 -2.80 -22.77 -18.47
CA GLU A 183 -2.39 -24.14 -18.76
C GLU A 183 -2.53 -24.36 -20.28
N THR A 184 -1.41 -24.65 -20.96
CA THR A 184 -1.40 -25.17 -22.34
C THR A 184 -1.95 -26.58 -22.41
#